data_AF-U3TZK5-F1
#
_entry.id   AF-U3TZK5-F1
#
_cell.length_a   1.000
_cell.length_b   1.000
_cell.length_c   1.000
_cell.angle_alpha   90.00
_cell.angle_beta   90.00
_cell.angle_gamma   90.00
#
_symmetry.space_group_name_H-M   'P 1'
#
loop_
_entity.id
_entity.type
_entity.pdbx_description
1 polymer ?
#
loop_
_entity_poly.entity_id
_entity_poly.type
_entity_poly.pdbx_seq_one_letter_code
_entity_poly.pdbx_strand_id
1 'polypeptide(L)'
;MQNSGFSRPTLPQLIDTIRGDLLTRFNEDSVLRRLDAEVYARVQAAAIHTLYGYIDYLARNILPDLADEDWLTRHGNIKRCPRKGATNASGFVRWEGVQNALSLPADTEIHRDDGQIYTTTASATSAKGVLRVPVVAKSSGQAGNCEDGIALRLATPISGLSSTGYADNIRTGADIEDLDSWRQRIMARWYDTPQGGADSDYVRWAKEVLGISRAWTHRHKNGIGTVGVMVASDDVDHPAPHRKY
;
A
#
# COMPACT_ATOMS: atom_id res chain seq x y z
N MET A 1 -11.70 -18.80 -14.00
CA MET A 1 -13.06 -18.88 -14.60
C MET A 1 -13.08 -19.25 -16.08
N GLN A 2 -12.02 -19.06 -16.87
CA GLN A 2 -12.02 -19.41 -18.32
C GLN A 2 -12.34 -20.88 -18.66
N ASN A 3 -12.21 -21.81 -17.71
CA ASN A 3 -12.42 -23.25 -17.94
C ASN A 3 -13.79 -23.79 -17.47
N SER A 4 -14.68 -22.96 -16.92
CA SER A 4 -16.00 -23.44 -16.45
C SER A 4 -17.04 -23.55 -17.57
N GLY A 5 -16.74 -23.05 -18.77
CA GLY A 5 -17.69 -22.99 -19.90
C GLY A 5 -18.89 -22.05 -19.66
N PHE A 6 -19.00 -21.46 -18.48
CA PHE A 6 -20.08 -20.55 -18.12
C PHE A 6 -19.76 -19.12 -18.57
N SER A 7 -20.61 -18.57 -19.42
CA SER A 7 -20.59 -17.15 -19.79
C SER A 7 -21.85 -16.49 -19.25
N ARG A 8 -21.69 -15.41 -18.47
CA ARG A 8 -22.83 -14.62 -17.98
C ARG A 8 -23.61 -14.07 -19.18
N PRO A 9 -24.91 -14.37 -19.32
CA PRO A 9 -25.71 -13.81 -20.39
C PRO A 9 -25.81 -12.28 -20.29
N THR A 10 -25.75 -11.62 -21.44
CA THR A 10 -26.00 -10.18 -21.55
C THR A 10 -27.46 -9.86 -21.25
N LEU A 11 -27.75 -8.63 -20.85
CA LEU A 11 -29.13 -8.22 -20.57
C LEU A 11 -30.08 -8.45 -21.77
N PRO A 12 -29.72 -8.10 -23.03
CA PRO A 12 -30.57 -8.43 -24.19
C PRO A 12 -30.86 -9.93 -24.33
N GLN A 13 -29.85 -10.79 -24.15
CA GLN A 13 -30.03 -12.25 -24.21
C GLN A 13 -30.99 -12.76 -23.12
N LEU A 14 -30.92 -12.20 -21.90
CA LEU A 14 -31.86 -12.55 -20.83
C LEU A 14 -33.28 -12.09 -21.16
N ILE A 15 -33.44 -10.88 -21.71
CA ILE A 15 -34.74 -10.37 -22.15
C ILE A 15 -35.33 -11.31 -23.19
N ASP A 16 -34.55 -11.68 -24.22
CA ASP A 16 -35.02 -12.54 -25.30
C ASP A 16 -35.41 -13.93 -24.80
N THR A 17 -34.59 -14.51 -23.91
CA THR A 17 -34.85 -15.84 -23.33
C THR A 17 -36.11 -15.84 -22.49
N ILE A 18 -36.23 -14.93 -21.51
CA ILE A 18 -37.38 -14.87 -20.61
C ILE A 18 -38.65 -14.53 -21.38
N ARG A 19 -38.55 -13.63 -22.37
CA ARG A 19 -39.67 -13.32 -23.26
C ARG A 19 -40.16 -14.55 -24.00
N GLY A 20 -39.26 -15.32 -24.60
CA GLY A 20 -39.60 -16.56 -25.30
C GLY A 20 -40.31 -17.57 -24.39
N ASP A 21 -39.80 -17.72 -23.16
CA ASP A 21 -40.39 -18.61 -22.15
C ASP A 21 -41.80 -18.16 -21.73
N LEU A 22 -42.01 -16.86 -21.50
CA LEU A 22 -43.31 -16.31 -21.10
C LEU A 22 -44.35 -16.46 -22.21
N LEU A 23 -44.02 -16.08 -23.45
CA LEU A 23 -44.94 -16.19 -24.59
C LEU A 23 -45.35 -17.65 -24.84
N THR A 24 -44.39 -18.57 -24.75
CA THR A 24 -44.67 -20.02 -24.90
C THR A 24 -45.60 -20.53 -23.80
N ARG A 25 -45.40 -20.11 -22.55
CA ARG A 25 -46.22 -20.58 -21.41
C ARG A 25 -47.61 -19.97 -21.38
N PHE A 26 -47.75 -18.74 -21.84
CA PHE A 26 -49.05 -18.07 -21.93
C PHE A 26 -49.83 -18.44 -23.19
N ASN A 27 -49.22 -19.21 -24.10
CA ASN A 27 -49.79 -19.58 -25.39
C ASN A 27 -50.25 -18.32 -26.18
N GLU A 28 -49.45 -17.27 -26.09
CA GLU A 28 -49.70 -15.98 -26.72
C GLU A 28 -48.85 -15.84 -27.98
N ASP A 29 -49.50 -15.80 -29.14
CA ASP A 29 -48.83 -15.57 -30.43
C ASP A 29 -48.66 -14.08 -30.77
N SER A 30 -49.27 -13.18 -29.98
CA SER A 30 -49.30 -11.74 -30.26
C SER A 30 -48.09 -11.00 -29.69
N VAL A 31 -47.26 -10.42 -30.57
CA VAL A 31 -46.00 -9.74 -30.22
C VAL A 31 -46.17 -8.22 -30.08
N LEU A 32 -47.19 -7.78 -29.33
CA LEU A 32 -47.39 -6.35 -29.09
C LEU A 32 -46.25 -5.80 -28.20
N ARG A 33 -45.59 -4.72 -28.66
CA ARG A 33 -44.44 -4.09 -27.98
C ARG A 33 -44.68 -3.69 -26.51
N ARG A 34 -45.94 -3.56 -26.09
CA ARG A 34 -46.36 -3.15 -24.73
C ARG A 34 -47.24 -4.20 -24.03
N LEU A 35 -47.17 -5.44 -24.47
CA LEU A 35 -47.87 -6.53 -23.79
C LEU A 35 -47.23 -6.77 -22.40
N ASP A 36 -48.02 -7.18 -21.42
CA ASP A 36 -47.54 -7.35 -20.04
C ASP A 36 -46.34 -8.31 -19.96
N ALA A 37 -46.31 -9.36 -20.79
CA ALA A 37 -45.16 -10.29 -20.86
C ALA A 37 -43.85 -9.59 -21.31
N GLU A 38 -43.90 -8.57 -22.18
CA GLU A 38 -42.71 -7.78 -22.57
C GLU A 38 -42.19 -6.95 -21.38
N VAL A 39 -43.10 -6.38 -20.58
CA VAL A 39 -42.75 -5.62 -19.38
C VAL A 39 -42.17 -6.55 -18.32
N TYR A 40 -42.82 -7.68 -18.04
CA TYR A 40 -42.33 -8.67 -17.09
C TYR A 40 -40.98 -9.26 -17.48
N ALA A 41 -40.77 -9.60 -18.76
CA ALA A 41 -39.50 -10.11 -19.25
C ALA A 41 -38.36 -9.13 -18.99
N ARG A 42 -38.57 -7.83 -19.25
CA ARG A 42 -37.56 -6.79 -19.01
C ARG A 42 -37.25 -6.59 -17.53
N VAL A 43 -38.28 -6.52 -16.69
CA VAL A 43 -38.10 -6.34 -15.24
C VAL A 43 -37.36 -7.53 -14.63
N GLN A 44 -37.78 -8.75 -14.96
CA GLN A 44 -37.14 -9.97 -14.48
C GLN A 44 -35.72 -10.12 -15.02
N ALA A 45 -35.49 -9.86 -16.31
CA ALA A 45 -34.16 -9.88 -16.91
C ALA A 45 -33.21 -8.88 -16.23
N ALA A 46 -33.68 -7.66 -15.93
CA ALA A 46 -32.88 -6.65 -15.25
C ALA A 46 -32.53 -7.06 -13.81
N ALA A 47 -33.47 -7.64 -13.06
CA ALA A 47 -33.24 -8.16 -11.72
C ALA A 47 -32.22 -9.32 -11.73
N ILE A 48 -32.40 -10.29 -12.63
CA ILE A 48 -31.49 -11.45 -12.78
C ILE A 48 -30.11 -10.98 -13.25
N HIS A 49 -30.04 -10.03 -14.18
CA HIS A 49 -28.77 -9.50 -14.64
C HIS A 49 -27.99 -8.87 -13.49
N THR A 50 -28.64 -8.04 -12.67
CA THR A 50 -28.02 -7.45 -11.47
C THR A 50 -27.55 -8.53 -10.49
N LEU A 51 -28.36 -9.55 -10.23
CA LEU A 51 -28.00 -10.68 -9.36
C LEU A 51 -26.77 -11.44 -9.88
N TYR A 52 -26.72 -11.78 -11.17
CA TYR A 52 -25.54 -12.42 -11.75
C TYR A 52 -24.30 -11.52 -11.70
N GLY A 53 -24.46 -10.20 -11.81
CA GLY A 53 -23.36 -9.26 -11.65
C GLY A 53 -22.80 -9.27 -10.22
N TYR A 54 -23.68 -9.31 -9.23
CA TYR A 54 -23.26 -9.40 -7.83
C TYR A 54 -22.60 -10.75 -7.51
N ILE A 55 -23.11 -11.86 -8.04
CA ILE A 55 -22.48 -13.18 -7.87
C ILE A 55 -21.10 -13.22 -8.53
N ASP A 56 -20.94 -12.63 -9.72
CA ASP A 56 -19.65 -12.53 -10.39
C ASP A 56 -18.64 -11.70 -9.58
N TYR A 57 -19.09 -10.56 -9.04
CA TYR A 57 -18.30 -9.75 -8.11
C TYR A 57 -17.86 -10.55 -6.87
N LEU A 58 -18.77 -11.30 -6.24
CA LEU A 58 -18.44 -12.16 -5.09
C LEU A 58 -17.46 -13.26 -5.48
N ALA A 59 -17.68 -13.91 -6.62
CA ALA A 59 -16.86 -15.02 -7.08
C ALA A 59 -15.43 -14.58 -7.43
N ARG A 60 -15.25 -13.38 -7.98
CA ARG A 60 -13.93 -12.77 -8.19
C ARG A 60 -13.20 -12.47 -6.87
N ASN A 61 -13.94 -12.11 -5.82
CA ASN A 61 -13.40 -11.71 -4.53
C ASN A 61 -13.23 -12.85 -3.52
N ILE A 62 -13.85 -14.01 -3.77
CA ILE A 62 -13.86 -15.16 -2.88
C ILE A 62 -12.44 -15.70 -2.62
N LEU A 63 -11.56 -15.61 -3.63
CA LEU A 63 -10.16 -15.99 -3.52
C LEU A 63 -9.25 -14.75 -3.54
N PRO A 64 -8.12 -14.79 -2.83
CA PRO A 64 -7.24 -13.63 -2.68
C PRO A 64 -6.49 -13.23 -3.96
N ASP A 65 -6.37 -14.11 -4.95
CA ASP A 65 -5.63 -13.88 -6.20
C ASP A 65 -6.28 -12.82 -7.11
N LEU A 66 -7.60 -12.68 -7.04
CA LEU A 66 -8.36 -11.70 -7.84
C LEU A 66 -9.16 -10.70 -6.99
N ALA A 67 -9.09 -10.83 -5.67
CA ALA A 67 -9.79 -9.97 -4.74
C ALA A 67 -9.38 -8.49 -4.88
N ASP A 68 -10.37 -7.62 -4.75
CA ASP A 68 -10.23 -6.19 -4.51
C ASP A 68 -9.60 -5.92 -3.13
N GLU A 69 -9.26 -4.67 -2.85
CA GLU A 69 -8.53 -4.31 -1.64
C GLU A 69 -9.28 -4.62 -0.34
N ASP A 70 -10.60 -4.43 -0.32
CA ASP A 70 -11.43 -4.66 0.87
C ASP A 70 -11.50 -6.16 1.20
N TRP A 71 -11.72 -7.00 0.19
CA TRP A 71 -11.71 -8.45 0.38
C TRP A 71 -10.30 -8.98 0.65
N LEU A 72 -9.29 -8.44 -0.01
CA LEU A 72 -7.90 -8.79 0.23
C LEU A 72 -7.47 -8.46 1.66
N THR A 73 -8.00 -7.38 2.24
CA THR A 73 -7.81 -7.04 3.66
C THR A 73 -8.35 -8.13 4.58
N ARG A 74 -9.54 -8.66 4.29
CA ARG A 74 -10.09 -9.79 5.06
C ARG A 74 -9.21 -11.03 4.95
N HIS A 75 -8.75 -11.37 3.74
CA HIS A 75 -7.83 -12.49 3.51
C HIS A 75 -6.50 -12.30 4.24
N GLY A 76 -5.94 -11.10 4.20
CA GLY A 76 -4.72 -10.72 4.92
C GLY A 76 -4.87 -10.89 6.42
N ASN A 77 -5.99 -10.44 7.00
CA ASN A 77 -6.27 -10.60 8.43
C ASN A 77 -6.37 -12.08 8.84
N ILE A 78 -7.06 -12.90 8.06
CA ILE A 78 -7.17 -14.36 8.30
C ILE A 78 -5.79 -15.01 8.33
N LYS A 79 -4.88 -14.59 7.45
CA LYS A 79 -3.52 -15.12 7.35
C LYS A 79 -2.48 -14.35 8.19
N ARG A 80 -2.91 -13.42 9.05
CA ARG A 80 -2.04 -12.53 9.86
C ARG A 80 -0.96 -11.85 9.02
N CYS A 81 -1.35 -11.35 7.85
CA CYS A 81 -0.49 -10.67 6.90
C CYS A 81 -1.05 -9.26 6.61
N PRO A 82 -0.92 -8.32 7.57
CA PRO A 82 -1.38 -6.95 7.35
C PRO A 82 -0.56 -6.27 6.23
N ARG A 83 -1.21 -5.34 5.52
CA ARG A 83 -0.54 -4.47 4.54
C ARG A 83 0.43 -3.56 5.28
N LYS A 84 1.64 -3.37 4.74
CA LYS A 84 2.58 -2.39 5.31
C LYS A 84 2.07 -0.99 5.02
N GLY A 85 1.81 -0.22 6.07
CA GLY A 85 1.41 1.18 5.96
C GLY A 85 2.55 2.09 5.50
N ALA A 86 2.20 3.27 5.00
CA ALA A 86 3.16 4.31 4.68
C ALA A 86 3.86 4.81 5.94
N THR A 87 5.11 5.26 5.81
CA THR A 87 5.91 5.82 6.91
C THR A 87 6.42 7.20 6.56
N ASN A 88 6.53 8.05 7.57
CA ASN A 88 7.03 9.41 7.43
C ASN A 88 8.57 9.40 7.36
N ALA A 89 9.11 10.22 6.47
CA ALA A 89 10.54 10.44 6.45
C ALA A 89 10.98 11.21 7.71
N SER A 90 12.16 10.90 8.21
CA SER A 90 12.74 11.55 9.38
C SER A 90 14.24 11.75 9.18
N GLY A 91 14.78 12.74 9.86
CA GLY A 91 16.18 13.12 9.75
C GLY A 91 16.44 14.43 10.43
N PHE A 92 17.34 15.23 9.88
CA PHE A 92 17.72 16.50 10.47
C PHE A 92 17.72 17.63 9.44
N VAL A 93 17.57 18.85 9.92
CA VAL A 93 17.85 20.07 9.17
C VAL A 93 18.98 20.81 9.88
N ARG A 94 19.96 21.28 9.12
CA ARG A 94 21.10 22.03 9.63
C ARG A 94 21.12 23.47 9.13
N TRP A 95 21.58 24.36 10.01
CA TRP A 95 22.00 25.71 9.68
C TRP A 95 23.44 25.89 10.12
N GLU A 96 24.22 26.57 9.30
CA GLU A 96 25.63 26.87 9.54
C GLU A 96 25.82 28.38 9.75
N GLY A 97 26.90 28.77 10.43
CA GLY A 97 27.18 30.18 10.74
C GLY A 97 26.19 30.81 11.73
N VAL A 98 25.51 30.00 12.56
CA VAL A 98 24.50 30.47 13.51
C VAL A 98 25.16 30.99 14.79
N GLN A 99 24.65 32.08 15.36
CA GLN A 99 25.08 32.55 16.69
C GLN A 99 24.82 31.48 17.75
N ASN A 100 25.77 31.26 18.67
CA ASN A 100 25.60 30.28 19.74
C ASN A 100 24.42 30.61 20.65
N ALA A 101 23.83 29.57 21.25
CA ALA A 101 22.69 29.67 22.17
C ALA A 101 21.36 30.14 21.54
N LEU A 102 21.30 30.25 20.21
CA LEU A 102 20.03 30.39 19.50
C LEU A 102 19.25 29.07 19.52
N SER A 103 17.99 29.12 19.94
CA SER A 103 17.12 27.94 20.08
C SER A 103 16.02 27.95 19.03
N LEU A 104 15.75 26.78 18.47
CA LEU A 104 14.60 26.51 17.62
C LEU A 104 13.67 25.52 18.34
N PRO A 105 12.40 25.88 18.59
CA PRO A 105 11.50 25.02 19.36
C PRO A 105 11.03 23.79 18.55
N ALA A 106 10.49 22.80 19.26
CA ALA A 106 9.70 21.74 18.63
C ALA A 106 8.45 22.33 17.94
N ASP A 107 7.80 21.54 17.10
CA ASP A 107 6.57 21.92 16.38
C ASP A 107 6.73 23.13 15.44
N THR A 108 7.94 23.40 14.99
CA THR A 108 8.23 24.41 13.96
C THR A 108 8.06 23.80 12.57
N GLU A 109 7.26 24.44 11.71
CA GLU A 109 7.07 24.00 10.33
C GLU A 109 8.17 24.51 9.39
N ILE A 110 8.65 23.60 8.54
CA ILE A 110 9.70 23.82 7.56
C ILE A 110 9.24 23.27 6.21
N HIS A 111 9.40 24.06 5.15
CA HIS A 111 8.92 23.77 3.81
C HIS A 111 10.07 23.49 2.85
N ARG A 112 9.90 22.50 2.00
CA ARG A 112 10.69 22.34 0.77
C ARG A 112 9.98 23.05 -0.39
N ASP A 113 10.76 23.40 -1.42
CA ASP A 113 10.27 24.17 -2.56
C ASP A 113 9.14 23.48 -3.37
N ASP A 114 9.03 22.16 -3.27
CA ASP A 114 7.98 21.35 -3.93
C ASP A 114 6.69 21.20 -3.10
N GLY A 115 6.59 21.90 -1.96
CA GLY A 115 5.42 21.87 -1.08
C GLY A 115 5.46 20.79 0.00
N GLN A 116 6.52 19.98 0.09
CA GLN A 116 6.68 19.05 1.22
C GLN A 116 6.91 19.81 2.53
N ILE A 117 6.16 19.43 3.56
CA ILE A 117 6.23 20.03 4.90
C ILE A 117 6.91 19.06 5.86
N TYR A 118 7.78 19.61 6.71
CA TYR A 118 8.42 18.94 7.83
C TYR A 118 8.11 19.69 9.12
N THR A 119 8.07 18.96 10.23
CA THR A 119 7.86 19.51 11.57
C THR A 119 9.01 19.07 12.47
N THR A 120 9.52 20.00 13.28
CA THR A 120 10.59 19.68 14.24
C THR A 120 10.05 18.86 15.40
N THR A 121 10.73 17.76 15.73
CA THR A 121 10.24 16.82 16.75
C THR A 121 10.75 17.13 18.15
N ALA A 122 11.78 17.96 18.26
CA ALA A 122 12.36 18.39 19.52
C ALA A 122 12.95 19.79 19.34
N SER A 123 13.05 20.53 20.45
CA SER A 123 13.82 21.76 20.46
C SER A 123 15.31 21.45 20.29
N ALA A 124 16.02 22.35 19.64
CA ALA A 124 17.46 22.26 19.48
C ALA A 124 18.09 23.65 19.61
N THR A 125 19.25 23.68 20.25
CA THR A 125 20.02 24.90 20.47
C THR A 125 21.32 24.82 19.69
N SER A 126 21.67 25.92 19.03
CA SER A 126 22.90 26.06 18.28
C SER A 126 24.14 25.98 19.19
N ALA A 127 25.14 25.24 18.72
CA ALA A 127 26.44 25.13 19.36
C ALA A 127 27.54 25.06 18.30
N LYS A 128 28.68 25.73 18.57
CA LYS A 128 29.85 25.74 17.68
C LYS A 128 29.50 26.23 16.26
N GLY A 129 28.61 27.21 16.14
CA GLY A 129 28.21 27.77 14.85
C GLY A 129 27.22 26.92 14.03
N VAL A 130 26.74 25.79 14.58
CA VAL A 130 25.80 24.89 13.89
C VAL A 130 24.55 24.72 14.73
N LEU A 131 23.39 24.84 14.08
CA LEU A 131 22.10 24.42 14.62
C LEU A 131 21.63 23.20 13.84
N ARG A 132 21.40 22.08 14.52
CA ARG A 132 20.95 20.83 13.91
C ARG A 132 19.69 20.34 14.62
N VAL A 133 18.58 20.28 13.90
CA VAL A 133 17.25 20.04 14.48
C VAL A 133 16.65 18.76 13.91
N PRO A 134 16.16 17.83 14.74
CA PRO A 134 15.46 16.65 14.25
C PRO A 134 14.10 17.04 13.67
N VAL A 135 13.77 16.46 12.52
CA VAL A 135 12.52 16.71 11.81
C VAL A 135 11.85 15.41 11.36
N VAL A 136 10.54 15.49 11.19
CA VAL A 136 9.72 14.46 10.57
C VAL A 136 8.87 15.08 9.47
N ALA A 137 8.75 14.41 8.32
CA ALA A 137 7.85 14.81 7.26
C ALA A 137 6.40 14.74 7.74
N LYS A 138 5.59 15.75 7.43
CA LYS A 138 4.17 15.80 7.83
C LYS A 138 3.35 14.75 7.10
N SER A 139 3.59 14.58 5.81
CA SER A 139 3.01 13.52 4.98
C SER A 139 3.88 12.26 5.02
N SER A 140 3.25 11.09 5.10
CA SER A 140 3.92 9.81 4.93
C SER A 140 4.19 9.53 3.46
N GLY A 141 5.19 8.69 3.17
CA GLY A 141 5.56 8.30 1.81
C GLY A 141 7.01 8.62 1.44
N GLN A 142 7.44 8.10 0.29
CA GLN A 142 8.80 8.32 -0.22
C GLN A 142 9.04 9.78 -0.65
N ALA A 143 7.97 10.49 -1.02
CA ALA A 143 8.05 11.91 -1.38
C ALA A 143 8.63 12.78 -0.25
N GLY A 144 8.48 12.37 1.01
CA GLY A 144 9.07 13.05 2.16
C GLY A 144 10.58 12.88 2.30
N ASN A 145 11.22 11.99 1.53
CA ASN A 145 12.67 11.84 1.57
C ASN A 145 13.35 13.07 0.94
N CYS A 146 14.44 13.51 1.53
CA CYS A 146 15.20 14.68 1.11
C CYS A 146 16.70 14.40 1.25
N GLU A 147 17.42 14.51 0.13
CA GLU A 147 18.87 14.38 0.10
C GLU A 147 19.57 15.48 0.88
N ASP A 148 20.80 15.20 1.30
CA ASP A 148 21.65 16.19 1.95
C ASP A 148 21.82 17.45 1.10
N GLY A 149 21.83 18.62 1.75
CA GLY A 149 22.11 19.90 1.10
C GLY A 149 20.95 20.52 0.33
N ILE A 150 19.77 19.89 0.31
CA ILE A 150 18.57 20.52 -0.26
C ILE A 150 18.07 21.63 0.67
N ALA A 151 17.80 22.80 0.09
CA ALA A 151 17.32 23.97 0.83
C ALA A 151 15.90 23.74 1.38
N LEU A 152 15.69 24.15 2.62
CA LEU A 152 14.44 24.08 3.36
C LEU A 152 14.18 25.43 4.04
N ARG A 153 12.94 25.92 4.00
CA ARG A 153 12.56 27.25 4.49
C ARG A 153 11.64 27.18 5.70
N LEU A 154 11.94 27.96 6.74
CA LEU A 154 11.07 28.14 7.89
C LEU A 154 9.74 28.80 7.46
N ALA A 155 8.61 28.23 7.88
CA ALA A 155 7.30 28.83 7.68
C ALA A 155 7.17 30.16 8.44
N THR A 156 7.62 30.14 9.70
CA THR A 156 7.66 31.30 10.58
C THR A 156 9.11 31.70 10.82
N PRO A 157 9.54 32.92 10.45
CA PRO A 157 10.88 33.39 10.71
C PRO A 157 11.22 33.37 12.21
N ILE A 158 12.45 32.96 12.54
CA ILE A 158 12.98 33.00 13.90
C ILE A 158 14.05 34.08 13.96
N SER A 159 13.92 35.00 14.91
CA SER A 159 14.86 36.12 15.06
C SER A 159 16.30 35.60 15.24
N GLY A 160 17.24 36.11 14.44
CA GLY A 160 18.64 35.70 14.50
C GLY A 160 18.98 34.39 13.77
N LEU A 161 18.00 33.71 13.17
CA LEU A 161 18.22 32.53 12.32
C LEU A 161 17.90 32.86 10.85
N SER A 162 18.73 32.37 9.93
CA SER A 162 18.38 32.38 8.51
C SER A 162 17.10 31.57 8.28
N SER A 163 16.14 32.13 7.54
CA SER A 163 14.94 31.39 7.14
C SER A 163 15.25 30.15 6.31
N THR A 164 16.41 30.08 5.66
CA THR A 164 16.86 28.92 4.88
C THR A 164 17.85 28.09 5.69
N GLY A 165 17.52 26.81 5.88
CA GLY A 165 18.42 25.74 6.32
C GLY A 165 18.56 24.67 5.25
N TYR A 166 19.37 23.65 5.52
CA TYR A 166 19.62 22.57 4.58
C TYR A 166 19.29 21.22 5.20
N ALA A 167 18.67 20.33 4.42
CA ALA A 167 18.44 18.96 4.83
C ALA A 167 19.79 18.29 5.17
N ASP A 168 19.80 17.50 6.24
CA ASP A 168 20.90 16.64 6.66
C ASP A 168 20.42 15.19 6.63
N ASN A 169 20.23 14.69 5.40
CA ASN A 169 19.67 13.38 5.05
C ASN A 169 18.36 13.03 5.77
N ILE A 170 17.24 13.49 5.21
CA ILE A 170 15.90 13.09 5.66
C ILE A 170 15.48 11.87 4.86
N ARG A 171 15.40 10.71 5.52
CA ARG A 171 15.23 9.40 4.85
C ARG A 171 14.13 8.59 5.51
N THR A 172 14.00 7.33 5.12
CA THR A 172 13.08 6.32 5.68
C THR A 172 11.60 6.53 5.43
N GLY A 173 11.22 7.56 4.68
CA GLY A 173 9.86 7.69 4.16
C GLY A 173 9.61 6.59 3.13
N ALA A 174 8.52 5.85 3.32
CA ALA A 174 8.11 4.77 2.42
C ALA A 174 6.61 4.86 2.16
N ASP A 175 6.20 4.62 0.92
CA ASP A 175 4.79 4.59 0.54
C ASP A 175 4.10 3.37 1.13
N ILE A 176 2.76 3.41 1.12
CA ILE A 176 1.97 2.23 1.42
C ILE A 176 2.36 1.11 0.45
N GLU A 177 2.51 -0.10 0.96
CA GLU A 177 2.89 -1.24 0.14
C GLU A 177 1.92 -1.43 -1.02
N ASP A 178 2.43 -1.65 -2.23
CA ASP A 178 1.62 -1.88 -3.41
C ASP A 178 0.63 -3.05 -3.25
N LEU A 179 -0.55 -2.93 -3.86
CA LEU A 179 -1.65 -3.89 -3.69
C LEU A 179 -1.26 -5.29 -4.20
N ASP A 180 -0.58 -5.37 -5.35
CA ASP A 180 -0.18 -6.65 -5.94
C ASP A 180 0.96 -7.29 -5.13
N SER A 181 1.90 -6.48 -4.63
CA SER A 181 2.95 -6.95 -3.72
C SER A 181 2.38 -7.53 -2.42
N TRP A 182 1.37 -6.86 -1.84
CA TRP A 182 0.67 -7.37 -0.67
C TRP A 182 -0.13 -8.65 -0.99
N ARG A 183 -0.80 -8.70 -2.15
CA ARG A 183 -1.51 -9.89 -2.62
C ARG A 183 -0.57 -11.10 -2.75
N GLN A 184 0.62 -10.90 -3.32
CA GLN A 184 1.62 -11.96 -3.43
C GLN A 184 2.06 -12.49 -2.07
N ARG A 185 2.25 -11.62 -1.08
CA ARG A 185 2.55 -12.05 0.30
C ARG A 185 1.42 -12.85 0.93
N ILE A 186 0.17 -12.45 0.70
CA ILE A 186 -1.01 -13.20 1.17
C ILE A 186 -1.02 -14.58 0.51
N MET A 187 -0.92 -14.64 -0.82
CA MET A 187 -0.87 -15.87 -1.61
C MET A 187 0.26 -16.80 -1.15
N ALA A 188 1.44 -16.26 -0.85
CA ALA A 188 2.56 -17.05 -0.32
C ALA A 188 2.19 -17.77 0.99
N ARG A 189 1.37 -17.15 1.88
CA ARG A 189 0.88 -17.83 3.10
C ARG A 189 -0.25 -18.82 2.86
N TRP A 190 -0.90 -18.76 1.70
CA TRP A 190 -1.83 -19.79 1.27
C TRP A 190 -1.10 -21.02 0.73
N TYR A 191 0.01 -20.84 0.01
CA TYR A 191 0.86 -21.94 -0.47
C TYR A 191 1.71 -22.54 0.65
N ASP A 192 2.41 -21.70 1.42
CA ASP A 192 3.35 -22.12 2.44
C ASP A 192 2.75 -21.92 3.84
N THR A 193 2.20 -23.01 4.40
CA THR A 193 1.72 -22.99 5.78
C THR A 193 2.93 -22.90 6.72
N PRO A 194 2.96 -21.95 7.68
CA PRO A 194 4.07 -21.81 8.60
C PRO A 194 4.37 -23.11 9.38
N GLN A 195 5.62 -23.58 9.34
CA GLN A 195 6.03 -24.83 10.01
C GLN A 195 6.84 -24.59 11.30
N GLY A 196 7.06 -23.31 11.66
CA GLY A 196 7.74 -22.93 12.90
C GLY A 196 9.26 -23.06 12.86
N GLY A 197 9.87 -23.14 11.66
CA GLY A 197 11.32 -23.30 11.51
C GLY A 197 11.78 -23.86 10.16
N ALA A 198 10.91 -23.91 9.14
CA ALA A 198 11.32 -24.25 7.79
C ALA A 198 12.05 -23.09 7.11
N ASP A 199 12.82 -23.36 6.06
CA ASP A 199 13.53 -22.31 5.30
C ASP A 199 12.60 -21.19 4.82
N SER A 200 11.38 -21.55 4.38
CA SER A 200 10.37 -20.58 3.94
C SER A 200 9.86 -19.70 5.09
N ASP A 201 9.86 -20.19 6.33
CA ASP A 201 9.44 -19.41 7.50
C ASP A 201 10.38 -18.23 7.74
N TYR A 202 11.69 -18.45 7.67
CA TYR A 202 12.68 -17.40 7.87
C TYR A 202 12.66 -16.37 6.73
N VAL A 203 12.51 -16.80 5.47
CA VAL A 203 12.34 -15.87 4.34
C VAL A 203 11.09 -15.00 4.54
N ARG A 204 9.98 -15.63 4.95
CA ARG A 204 8.71 -14.94 5.22
C ARG A 204 8.85 -13.93 6.36
N TRP A 205 9.43 -14.32 7.50
CA TRP A 205 9.64 -13.44 8.64
C TRP A 205 10.53 -12.24 8.27
N ALA A 206 11.60 -12.44 7.51
CA ALA A 206 12.44 -11.35 7.05
C ALA A 206 11.67 -10.34 6.18
N LYS A 207 10.83 -10.83 5.25
CA LYS A 207 10.00 -9.97 4.41
C LYS A 207 8.84 -9.28 5.14
N GLU A 208 8.51 -9.65 6.39
CA GLU A 208 7.54 -8.92 7.20
C GLU A 208 8.11 -7.56 7.65
N VAL A 209 9.43 -7.42 7.75
CA VAL A 209 10.10 -6.17 8.13
C VAL A 209 9.99 -5.13 7.01
N LEU A 210 9.72 -3.88 7.38
CA LEU A 210 9.66 -2.75 6.46
C LEU A 210 11.04 -2.49 5.82
N GLY A 211 11.07 -2.19 4.51
CA GLY A 211 12.31 -1.95 3.76
C GLY A 211 12.99 -3.21 3.21
N ILE A 212 12.48 -4.40 3.54
CA ILE A 212 12.95 -5.67 2.97
C ILE A 212 11.94 -6.16 1.93
N SER A 213 12.39 -6.33 0.70
CA SER A 213 11.60 -6.84 -0.43
C SER A 213 11.99 -8.27 -0.81
N ARG A 214 13.27 -8.62 -0.62
CA ARG A 214 13.85 -9.92 -1.00
C ARG A 214 14.59 -10.55 0.18
N ALA A 215 14.51 -11.87 0.30
CA ALA A 215 15.21 -12.61 1.35
C ALA A 215 15.53 -14.05 0.91
N TRP A 216 16.62 -14.61 1.43
CA TRP A 216 17.11 -15.96 1.16
C TRP A 216 17.61 -16.63 2.44
N THR A 217 17.34 -17.92 2.57
CA THR A 217 17.81 -18.74 3.69
C THR A 217 19.03 -19.57 3.32
N HIS A 218 19.97 -19.65 4.25
CA HIS A 218 21.16 -20.48 4.18
C HIS A 218 21.24 -21.38 5.41
N ARG A 219 21.02 -22.67 5.22
CA ARG A 219 21.20 -23.67 6.28
C ARG A 219 22.68 -23.78 6.66
N HIS A 220 22.93 -23.96 7.95
CA HIS A 220 24.24 -24.20 8.53
C HIS A 220 25.29 -23.12 8.25
N LYS A 221 24.85 -21.87 8.07
CA LYS A 221 25.72 -20.75 7.69
C LYS A 221 26.94 -20.61 8.63
N ASN A 222 26.75 -20.85 9.92
CA ASN A 222 27.78 -20.82 10.97
C ASN A 222 27.88 -22.19 11.71
N GLY A 223 27.66 -23.31 11.01
CA GLY A 223 27.69 -24.66 11.57
C GLY A 223 26.32 -25.30 11.77
N ILE A 224 26.28 -26.59 12.13
CA ILE A 224 25.04 -27.36 12.30
C ILE A 224 24.14 -26.69 13.36
N GLY A 225 22.84 -26.61 13.08
CA GLY A 225 21.87 -25.96 13.96
C GLY A 225 21.76 -24.43 13.78
N THR A 226 22.54 -23.83 12.87
CA THR A 226 22.41 -22.41 12.55
C THR A 226 21.64 -22.19 11.24
N VAL A 227 20.91 -21.08 11.16
CA VAL A 227 20.25 -20.60 9.94
C VAL A 227 20.70 -19.17 9.68
N GLY A 228 21.29 -18.93 8.52
CA GLY A 228 21.59 -17.58 8.04
C GLY A 228 20.43 -17.07 7.18
N VAL A 229 20.09 -15.79 7.32
CA VAL A 229 19.10 -15.11 6.46
C VAL A 229 19.76 -13.92 5.81
N MET A 230 19.80 -13.88 4.48
CA MET A 230 20.22 -12.71 3.71
C MET A 230 18.98 -11.94 3.27
N VAL A 231 19.06 -10.61 3.30
CA VAL A 231 17.93 -9.71 3.02
C VAL A 231 18.36 -8.58 2.10
N ALA A 232 17.44 -8.14 1.25
CA ALA A 232 17.66 -7.02 0.35
C ALA A 232 16.40 -6.15 0.19
N SER A 233 16.62 -4.88 -0.14
CA SER A 233 15.61 -3.90 -0.55
C SER A 233 15.46 -3.88 -2.07
N ASP A 234 14.49 -3.12 -2.58
CA ASP A 234 14.31 -2.85 -4.01
C ASP A 234 15.11 -1.62 -4.49
N ASP A 235 15.90 -1.01 -3.61
CA ASP A 235 16.84 0.03 -3.98
C ASP A 235 17.98 -0.59 -4.81
N VAL A 236 18.11 -0.15 -6.06
CA VAL A 236 19.09 -0.67 -7.02
C VAL A 236 20.50 -0.22 -6.64
N ASP A 237 20.64 0.97 -6.06
CA ASP A 237 21.91 1.57 -5.68
C ASP A 237 22.35 1.08 -4.29
N HIS A 238 21.40 0.83 -3.39
CA HIS A 238 21.65 0.34 -2.03
C HIS A 238 20.76 -0.87 -1.67
N PRO A 239 21.03 -2.04 -2.26
CA PRO A 239 20.19 -3.22 -2.07
C PRO A 239 20.26 -3.79 -0.66
N ALA A 240 21.23 -3.40 0.17
CA ALA A 240 21.31 -3.79 1.57
C ALA A 240 20.39 -2.90 2.42
N PRO A 241 19.51 -3.47 3.28
CA PRO A 241 18.66 -2.66 4.13
C PRO A 241 19.50 -1.81 5.09
N HIS A 242 19.16 -0.51 5.20
CA HIS A 242 19.86 0.40 6.09
C HIS A 242 19.76 -0.10 7.55
N ARG A 243 20.91 -0.15 8.23
CA ARG A 243 21.03 -0.63 9.60
C ARG A 243 20.18 0.25 10.53
N LYS A 244 19.03 -0.25 11.00
CA LYS A 244 18.41 0.29 12.21
C LYS A 244 19.21 -0.24 13.40
N TYR A 245 19.80 0.69 14.17
CA TYR A 245 20.39 0.41 15.47
C TYR A 245 19.30 0.00 16.47
#